data_AF-A0A2R7S865-F1
#
_entry.id   AF-A0A2R7S865-F1
#
_cell.length_a   1.000
_cell.length_b   1.000
_cell.length_c   1.000
_cell.angle_alpha   90.00
_cell.angle_beta   90.00
_cell.angle_gamma   90.00
#
_symmetry.space_group_name_H-M   'P 1'
#
loop_
_entity.id
_entity.type
_entity.pdbx_description
1 polymer ?
#
loop_
_entity_poly.entity_id
_entity_poly.type
_entity_poly.pdbx_seq_one_letter_code
_entity_poly.pdbx_strand_id
1 'polypeptide(L)'
;MVMSQAFYQHLQTELDGIRAAGLFKAERIITTPQGAVVTTTEGREVINLCANNYLGLSSHPQVIAAAHEALRTHGFGLSSVRFICGTQDLHKTLEQRIARFVGCEDAILYAAAFDANGGLFEPL
;
A
#
# COMPACT_ATOMS: atom_id res chain seq x y z
N MET A 1 -1.69 27.01 -16.73
CA MET A 1 -2.59 27.41 -15.64
C MET A 1 -1.72 27.94 -14.50
N VAL A 2 -1.63 29.27 -14.34
CA VAL A 2 -0.79 29.85 -13.29
C VAL A 2 -1.58 29.75 -11.99
N MET A 3 -1.20 28.84 -11.11
CA MET A 3 -1.73 28.82 -9.74
C MET A 3 -1.44 30.20 -9.10
N SER A 4 -2.43 30.82 -8.47
CA SER A 4 -2.29 32.19 -7.97
C SER A 4 -1.25 32.22 -6.84
N GLN A 5 -0.43 33.27 -6.81
CA GLN A 5 0.55 33.49 -5.73
C GLN A 5 -0.07 33.41 -4.33
N ALA A 6 -1.32 33.87 -4.21
CA ALA A 6 -2.09 33.82 -2.97
C ALA A 6 -2.34 32.38 -2.47
N PHE A 7 -2.60 31.43 -3.37
CA PHE A 7 -2.80 30.03 -2.99
C PHE A 7 -1.53 29.43 -2.37
N TYR A 8 -0.36 29.63 -3.00
CA TYR A 8 0.90 29.13 -2.44
C TYR A 8 1.27 29.82 -1.13
N GLN A 9 0.96 31.12 -0.98
CA GLN A 9 1.19 31.83 0.28
C GLN A 9 0.30 31.28 1.41
N HIS A 10 -0.96 30.93 1.11
CA HIS A 10 -1.84 30.26 2.06
C HIS A 10 -1.28 28.90 2.48
N LEU A 11 -0.87 28.05 1.51
CA LEU A 11 -0.24 26.76 1.82
C LEU A 11 1.01 26.90 2.69
N GLN A 12 1.86 27.89 2.41
CA GLN A 12 3.05 28.13 3.22
C GLN A 12 2.68 28.51 4.66
N THR A 13 1.68 29.37 4.83
CA THR A 13 1.18 29.78 6.15
C THR A 13 0.66 28.57 6.95
N GLU A 14 -0.12 27.70 6.31
CA GLU A 14 -0.62 26.47 6.94
C GLU A 14 0.53 25.52 7.33
N LEU A 15 1.52 25.33 6.45
CA LEU A 15 2.68 24.48 6.73
C LEU A 15 3.52 25.03 7.90
N ASP A 16 3.71 26.35 7.95
CA ASP A 16 4.42 27.00 9.06
C ASP A 16 3.65 26.85 10.37
N GLY A 17 2.32 26.96 10.33
CA GLY A 17 1.44 26.68 11.47
C GLY A 17 1.56 25.24 11.96
N ILE A 18 1.52 24.25 11.05
CA ILE A 18 1.69 22.82 11.37
C ILE A 18 3.07 22.55 12.00
N ARG A 19 4.13 23.20 11.50
CA ARG A 19 5.49 23.09 12.06
C ARG A 19 5.56 23.70 13.45
N ALA A 20 5.02 24.91 13.64
CA ALA A 20 5.00 25.59 14.94
C ALA A 20 4.21 24.79 15.99
N ALA A 21 3.16 24.06 15.57
CA ALA A 21 2.37 23.18 16.42
C ALA A 21 3.03 21.80 16.69
N GLY A 22 4.18 21.49 16.08
CA GLY A 22 4.81 20.17 16.20
C GLY A 22 4.05 19.03 15.52
N LEU A 23 3.11 19.34 14.62
CA LEU A 23 2.29 18.38 13.90
C LEU A 23 2.87 17.98 12.54
N PHE A 24 3.98 18.62 12.14
CA PHE A 24 4.65 18.33 10.89
C PHE A 24 5.26 16.93 10.92
N LYS A 25 4.85 16.09 9.97
CA LYS A 25 5.36 14.72 9.82
C LYS A 25 6.51 14.72 8.82
N ALA A 26 7.72 14.48 9.31
CA ALA A 26 8.86 14.18 8.46
C ALA A 26 8.97 12.66 8.27
N GLU A 27 9.33 12.25 7.06
CA GLU A 27 9.56 10.84 6.74
C GLU A 27 10.94 10.39 7.21
N ARG A 28 11.02 9.14 7.66
CA ARG A 28 12.29 8.46 7.96
C ARG A 28 12.51 7.41 6.89
N ILE A 29 13.58 7.54 6.12
CA ILE A 29 13.86 6.68 4.97
C ILE A 29 14.52 5.39 5.46
N ILE A 30 13.84 4.26 5.25
CA ILE A 30 14.37 2.92 5.51
C ILE A 30 15.13 2.42 4.28
N THR A 31 16.30 1.81 4.46
CA THR A 31 17.20 1.35 3.39
C THR A 31 17.35 -0.17 3.29
N THR A 32 16.64 -0.92 4.15
CA THR A 32 16.62 -2.38 4.18
C THR A 32 15.22 -2.93 3.86
N PRO A 33 15.08 -4.22 3.56
CA PRO A 33 13.76 -4.87 3.57
C PRO A 33 13.05 -4.68 4.92
N GLN A 34 11.72 -4.79 4.93
CA GLN A 34 10.91 -4.63 6.13
C GLN A 34 11.09 -5.82 7.07
N GLY A 35 11.29 -5.56 8.36
CA GLY A 35 11.53 -6.58 9.37
C GLY A 35 11.51 -6.03 10.79
N ALA A 36 11.78 -6.90 11.76
CA ALA A 36 11.91 -6.48 13.17
C ALA A 36 13.09 -5.52 13.38
N VAL A 37 14.12 -5.62 12.54
CA VAL A 37 15.30 -4.78 12.55
C VAL A 37 15.45 -4.15 11.16
N VAL A 38 15.64 -2.83 11.12
CA VAL A 38 15.79 -2.06 9.87
C VAL A 38 16.90 -1.02 10.01
N THR A 39 17.47 -0.60 8.89
CA THR A 39 18.41 0.53 8.83
C THR A 39 17.75 1.71 8.15
N THR A 40 18.04 2.93 8.64
CA THR A 40 17.59 4.17 8.00
C THR A 40 18.75 4.90 7.30
N THR A 41 18.45 5.95 6.53
CA THR A 41 19.47 6.86 5.97
C THR A 41 20.32 7.57 7.02
N GLU A 42 19.93 7.51 8.30
CA GLU A 42 20.75 7.98 9.43
C GLU A 42 21.87 6.99 9.80
N GLY A 43 21.96 5.85 9.10
CA GLY A 43 23.05 4.87 9.21
C GLY A 43 22.96 3.96 10.44
N ARG A 44 21.88 4.05 11.22
CA ARG A 44 21.69 3.27 12.43
C ARG A 44 20.72 2.11 12.20
N GLU A 45 21.12 0.94 12.68
CA GLU A 45 20.24 -0.21 12.83
C GLU A 45 19.32 -0.01 14.05
N VAL A 46 18.01 -0.19 13.85
CA VAL A 46 16.97 0.04 14.87
C VAL A 46 15.94 -1.08 14.88
N ILE A 47 15.34 -1.32 16.05
CA ILE A 47 14.19 -2.21 16.18
C ILE A 47 12.94 -1.47 15.75
N ASN A 48 12.20 -2.03 14.78
CA ASN A 48 10.96 -1.45 14.27
C ASN A 48 9.75 -1.95 15.05
N LEU A 49 9.18 -1.08 15.89
CA LEU A 49 7.99 -1.37 16.72
C LEU A 49 6.73 -0.65 16.24
N CYS A 50 6.72 -0.10 15.03
CA CYS A 50 5.58 0.65 14.48
C CYS A 50 5.14 0.18 13.08
N ALA A 51 5.52 -1.04 12.68
CA ALA A 51 5.08 -1.65 11.43
C ALA A 51 3.79 -2.46 11.61
N ASN A 52 3.01 -2.55 10.53
CA ASN A 52 1.87 -3.47 10.43
C ASN A 52 2.30 -4.89 10.00
N ASN A 53 3.58 -5.24 10.15
CA ASN A 53 4.15 -6.52 9.74
C ASN A 53 4.01 -7.59 10.86
N TYR A 54 2.78 -7.80 11.34
CA TYR A 54 2.49 -8.59 12.54
C TYR A 54 3.05 -10.01 12.51
N LEU A 55 3.01 -10.66 11.34
CA LEU A 55 3.47 -12.04 11.16
C LEU A 55 4.88 -12.13 10.55
N GLY A 56 5.56 -11.00 10.33
CA GLY A 56 6.90 -10.99 9.72
C GLY A 56 6.93 -11.37 8.23
N LEU A 57 5.78 -11.32 7.52
CA LEU A 57 5.65 -11.83 6.16
C LEU A 57 6.09 -10.87 5.05
N SER A 58 6.23 -9.57 5.34
CA SER A 58 6.56 -8.54 4.33
C SER A 58 7.84 -8.79 3.52
N SER A 59 8.78 -9.58 4.05
CA SER A 59 10.01 -9.96 3.34
C SER A 59 10.32 -11.45 3.50
N HIS A 60 9.28 -12.26 3.72
CA HIS A 60 9.44 -13.69 3.88
C HIS A 60 9.88 -14.34 2.55
N PRO A 61 10.88 -15.24 2.54
CA PRO A 61 11.46 -15.79 1.31
C PRO A 61 10.45 -16.44 0.37
N GLN A 62 9.44 -17.14 0.91
CA GLN A 62 8.39 -17.77 0.10
C GLN A 62 7.46 -16.75 -0.58
N VAL A 63 7.20 -15.60 0.06
CA VAL A 63 6.36 -14.54 -0.52
C VAL A 63 7.11 -13.87 -1.67
N ILE A 64 8.40 -13.60 -1.49
CA ILE A 64 9.28 -13.05 -2.53
C ILE A 64 9.38 -14.01 -3.72
N ALA A 65 9.58 -15.30 -3.48
CA ALA A 65 9.64 -16.31 -4.54
C ALA A 65 8.32 -16.40 -5.33
N ALA A 66 7.17 -16.38 -4.64
CA ALA A 66 5.86 -16.38 -5.29
C ALA A 66 5.63 -15.12 -6.14
N ALA A 67 6.09 -13.95 -5.67
CA ALA A 67 6.02 -12.70 -6.45
C ALA A 67 6.87 -12.78 -7.73
N HIS A 68 8.10 -13.30 -7.66
CA HIS A 68 8.94 -13.50 -8.85
C HIS A 68 8.29 -14.46 -9.86
N GLU A 69 7.71 -15.55 -9.38
CA GLU A 69 7.03 -16.51 -10.25
C GLU A 69 5.78 -15.90 -10.92
N ALA A 70 5.00 -15.11 -10.18
CA ALA A 70 3.85 -14.39 -10.73
C ALA A 70 4.30 -13.39 -11.81
N LEU A 71 5.37 -12.62 -11.58
CA LEU A 71 5.94 -11.72 -12.60
C LEU A 71 6.37 -12.47 -13.86
N ARG A 72 7.01 -13.63 -13.71
CA ARG A 72 7.47 -14.46 -14.82
C ARG A 72 6.32 -15.00 -15.67
N THR A 73 5.21 -15.38 -15.02
CA THR A 73 4.10 -16.10 -15.67
C THR A 73 2.97 -15.18 -16.13
N HIS A 74 2.76 -14.06 -15.44
CA HIS A 74 1.59 -13.18 -15.62
C HIS A 74 1.96 -11.74 -16.01
N GLY A 75 3.25 -11.41 -16.04
CA GLY A 75 3.75 -10.07 -16.35
C GLY A 75 3.68 -9.11 -15.16
N PHE A 76 4.06 -7.85 -15.40
CA PHE A 76 4.17 -6.83 -14.35
C PHE A 76 2.83 -6.13 -14.03
N GLY A 77 2.00 -5.89 -15.04
CA GLY A 77 0.73 -5.17 -14.88
C GLY A 77 -0.21 -5.43 -16.02
N LEU A 78 -1.50 -5.15 -15.81
CA LEU A 78 -2.56 -5.50 -16.76
C LEU A 78 -3.06 -4.32 -17.60
N SER A 79 -2.67 -3.09 -17.28
CA SER A 79 -3.01 -1.88 -18.03
C SER A 79 -4.52 -1.74 -18.35
N SER A 80 -5.39 -2.30 -17.49
CA SER A 80 -6.83 -2.38 -17.73
C SER A 80 -7.59 -2.69 -16.44
N VAL A 81 -8.88 -2.34 -16.43
CA VAL A 81 -9.82 -2.69 -15.36
C VAL A 81 -10.34 -4.13 -15.51
N ARG A 82 -10.86 -4.68 -14.41
CA ARG A 82 -11.27 -6.10 -14.31
C ARG A 82 -12.18 -6.58 -15.44
N PHE A 83 -13.21 -5.82 -15.80
CA PHE A 83 -14.23 -6.27 -16.75
C PHE A 83 -13.82 -6.18 -18.23
N ILE A 84 -12.74 -5.44 -18.57
CA ILE A 84 -12.29 -5.28 -19.95
C ILE A 84 -11.25 -6.35 -20.28
N CYS A 85 -10.04 -6.21 -19.74
CA CYS A 85 -8.96 -7.19 -19.91
C CYS A 85 -8.00 -7.23 -18.70
N GLY A 86 -8.46 -6.78 -17.54
CA GLY A 86 -7.69 -6.72 -16.29
C GLY A 86 -7.91 -7.91 -15.35
N THR A 87 -8.48 -9.03 -15.82
CA THR A 87 -8.70 -10.22 -14.97
C THR A 87 -7.86 -11.39 -15.46
N GLN A 88 -6.95 -11.87 -14.61
CA GLN A 88 -6.23 -13.13 -14.79
C GLN A 88 -6.77 -14.22 -13.85
N ASP A 89 -6.43 -15.47 -14.13
CA ASP A 89 -6.72 -16.64 -13.28
C ASP A 89 -6.24 -16.47 -11.83
N LEU A 90 -5.09 -15.83 -11.59
CA LEU A 90 -4.61 -15.51 -10.24
C LEU A 90 -5.58 -14.63 -9.44
N HIS A 91 -6.31 -13.73 -10.09
CA HIS A 91 -7.31 -12.88 -9.41
C HIS A 91 -8.46 -13.72 -8.89
N LYS A 92 -9.05 -14.57 -9.74
CA LYS A 92 -10.16 -15.45 -9.35
C LYS A 92 -9.71 -16.50 -8.31
N THR A 93 -8.49 -17.01 -8.45
CA THR A 93 -7.90 -17.94 -7.47
C THR A 93 -7.75 -17.29 -6.10
N LEU A 94 -7.28 -16.05 -6.05
CA LEU A 94 -7.12 -15.30 -4.80
C LEU A 94 -8.47 -14.99 -4.16
N GLU A 95 -9.46 -14.51 -4.94
CA GLU A 95 -10.82 -14.25 -4.45
C GLU A 95 -11.43 -15.49 -3.79
N GLN A 96 -11.39 -16.65 -4.47
CA GLN A 96 -11.89 -17.90 -3.92
C GLN A 96 -11.14 -18.38 -2.67
N ARG A 97 -9.83 -18.10 -2.57
CA ARG A 97 -9.04 -18.44 -1.37
C ARG A 97 -9.40 -17.54 -0.20
N ILE A 98 -9.57 -16.24 -0.45
CA ILE A 98 -9.98 -15.26 0.57
C ILE A 98 -11.37 -15.63 1.09
N ALA A 99 -12.36 -15.83 0.20
CA ALA A 99 -13.73 -16.19 0.58
C ALA A 99 -13.75 -17.43 1.51
N ARG A 100 -13.02 -18.49 1.14
CA ARG A 100 -12.86 -19.70 1.97
C ARG A 100 -12.15 -19.45 3.30
N PHE A 101 -11.11 -18.61 3.30
CA PHE A 101 -10.35 -18.30 4.52
C PHE A 101 -11.20 -17.54 5.55
N VAL A 102 -12.03 -16.58 5.09
CA VAL A 102 -12.86 -15.76 5.98
C VAL A 102 -14.25 -16.35 6.25
N GLY A 103 -14.67 -17.37 5.50
CA GLY A 103 -15.97 -18.03 5.65
C GLY A 103 -17.14 -17.31 4.97
N CYS A 104 -16.88 -16.62 3.86
CA CYS A 104 -17.91 -15.95 3.04
C CYS A 104 -18.18 -16.73 1.74
N GLU A 105 -19.29 -16.41 1.05
CA GLU A 105 -19.68 -17.04 -0.22
C GLU A 105 -18.74 -16.67 -1.39
N ASP A 106 -18.34 -15.41 -1.48
CA ASP A 106 -17.41 -14.90 -2.50
C ASP A 106 -16.57 -13.73 -1.96
N ALA A 107 -15.58 -13.29 -2.74
CA ALA A 107 -14.77 -12.11 -2.44
C ALA A 107 -14.48 -11.31 -3.73
N ILE A 108 -14.31 -10.00 -3.57
CA ILE A 108 -13.92 -9.07 -4.63
C ILE A 108 -12.63 -8.35 -4.24
N LEU A 109 -11.67 -8.29 -5.18
CA LEU A 109 -10.41 -7.57 -4.98
C LEU A 109 -10.52 -6.08 -5.29
N TYR A 110 -10.00 -5.27 -4.38
CA TYR A 110 -9.69 -3.85 -4.58
C TYR A 110 -8.17 -3.64 -4.40
N ALA A 111 -7.64 -2.52 -4.89
CA ALA A 111 -6.22 -2.19 -4.75
C ALA A 111 -5.82 -1.93 -3.29
N ALA A 112 -6.71 -1.30 -2.52
CA ALA A 112 -6.55 -1.10 -1.08
C ALA A 112 -7.92 -1.19 -0.36
N ALA A 113 -7.88 -1.48 0.95
CA ALA A 113 -9.08 -1.51 1.78
C ALA A 113 -9.78 -0.14 1.88
N PHE A 114 -9.04 0.96 1.66
CA PHE A 114 -9.62 2.31 1.59
C PHE A 114 -10.62 2.41 0.41
N ASP A 115 -10.23 1.92 -0.78
CA ASP A 115 -11.11 1.88 -1.95
C ASP A 115 -12.28 0.90 -1.77
N ALA A 116 -12.02 -0.25 -1.14
CA ALA A 116 -13.08 -1.22 -0.84
C ALA A 116 -14.17 -0.59 0.03
N ASN A 117 -13.79 0.15 1.09
CA ASN A 117 -14.74 0.83 1.96
C ASN A 117 -15.48 1.98 1.24
N GLY A 118 -14.74 2.81 0.49
CA GLY A 118 -15.34 3.93 -0.25
C GLY A 118 -16.34 3.45 -1.30
N GLY A 119 -15.99 2.39 -2.03
CA GLY A 119 -16.83 1.77 -3.05
C GLY A 119 -17.85 0.76 -2.53
N LEU A 120 -18.02 0.62 -1.21
CA LEU A 120 -19.03 -0.28 -0.65
C LEU A 120 -20.38 0.39 -0.46
N PHE A 121 -20.40 1.59 0.14
CA PHE A 121 -21.66 2.19 0.60
C PHE A 121 -22.38 3.02 -0.46
N GLU A 122 -21.66 3.75 -1.31
CA GLU A 122 -22.28 4.55 -2.38
C GLU A 122 -23.00 3.69 -3.44
N PRO A 123 -22.49 2.49 -3.82
CA PRO A 123 -23.17 1.65 -4.81
C PRO A 123 -24.37 0.83 -4.30
N LEU A 124 -24.62 0.84 -2.98
CA LEU A 124 -25.77 0.16 -2.33
C LEU A 124 -26.96 1.11 -2.19
#